data_AF-A0A7Y5QM91-F1
#
_entry.id   AF-A0A7Y5QM91-F1
#
_cell.length_a   1.000
_cell.length_b   1.000
_cell.length_c   1.000
_cell.angle_alpha   90.00
_cell.angle_beta   90.00
_cell.angle_gamma   90.00
#
_symmetry.space_group_name_H-M   'P 1'
#
loop_
_entity.id
_entity.type
_entity.pdbx_description
1 polymer ?
#
loop_
_entity_poly.entity_id
_entity_poly.type
_entity_poly.pdbx_seq_one_letter_code
_entity_poly.pdbx_strand_id
1 'polypeptide(L)'
;MPAPDPVDTRHVELPADLLALTETLARHAHAVWQRQRLADGWRYGPARDDQRRLHPSLVSYDELSEDERQYDRNAALETLRAIVALGYRILPPDSAAEP
;
A
#
# COMPACT_ATOMS: atom_id res chain seq x y z
N MET A 1 -15.75 6.05 -20.16
CA MET A 1 -14.52 5.27 -20.39
C MET A 1 -14.57 4.08 -19.44
N PRO A 2 -14.50 2.82 -19.92
CA PRO A 2 -14.36 1.68 -19.03
C PRO A 2 -13.02 1.80 -18.27
N ALA A 3 -13.00 1.32 -17.03
CA ALA A 3 -11.75 1.20 -16.29
C ALA A 3 -10.80 0.22 -17.02
N PRO A 4 -9.47 0.43 -16.97
CA PRO A 4 -8.53 -0.54 -17.50
C PRO A 4 -8.67 -1.86 -16.73
N ASP A 5 -8.56 -2.98 -17.44
CA ASP A 5 -8.53 -4.29 -16.81
C ASP A 5 -7.27 -4.42 -15.93
N PRO A 6 -7.39 -4.96 -14.71
CA PRO A 6 -6.23 -5.21 -13.86
C PRO A 6 -5.32 -6.27 -14.48
N VAL A 7 -4.02 -6.18 -14.17
CA VAL A 7 -3.04 -7.22 -14.53
C VAL A 7 -3.45 -8.54 -13.88
N ASP A 8 -3.38 -9.65 -14.63
CA ASP A 8 -3.66 -10.97 -14.07
C ASP A 8 -2.54 -11.44 -13.16
N THR A 9 -2.79 -11.44 -11.85
CA THR A 9 -1.83 -11.79 -10.81
C THR A 9 -2.10 -13.16 -10.17
N ARG A 10 -3.12 -13.90 -10.63
CA ARG A 10 -3.59 -15.14 -9.98
C ARG A 10 -2.54 -16.25 -9.94
N HIS A 11 -1.62 -16.25 -10.88
CA HIS A 11 -0.54 -17.23 -11.01
C HIS A 11 0.79 -16.77 -10.40
N VAL A 12 0.82 -15.58 -9.79
CA VAL A 12 2.05 -15.01 -9.23
C VAL A 12 2.22 -15.42 -7.78
N GLU A 13 3.27 -16.22 -7.55
CA GLU A 13 3.78 -16.51 -6.22
C GLU A 13 4.92 -15.54 -5.89
N LEU A 14 4.81 -14.85 -4.76
CA LEU A 14 5.83 -13.93 -4.29
C LEU A 14 6.81 -14.66 -3.35
N PRO A 15 8.13 -14.44 -3.49
CA PRO A 15 9.12 -14.88 -2.52
C PRO A 15 8.84 -14.33 -1.12
N ALA A 16 9.30 -15.06 -0.09
CA ALA A 16 9.10 -14.70 1.33
C ALA A 16 9.56 -13.27 1.65
N ASP A 17 10.68 -12.83 1.07
CA ASP A 17 11.21 -11.49 1.30
C ASP A 17 10.29 -10.39 0.75
N LEU A 18 9.62 -10.64 -0.38
CA LEU A 18 8.63 -9.70 -0.93
C LEU A 18 7.32 -9.72 -0.13
N LEU A 19 6.94 -10.88 0.41
CA LEU A 19 5.82 -10.95 1.36
C LEU A 19 6.12 -10.11 2.61
N ALA A 20 7.32 -10.21 3.17
CA ALA A 20 7.74 -9.39 4.30
C ALA A 20 7.78 -7.88 3.97
N LEU A 21 8.16 -7.52 2.74
CA LEU A 21 8.16 -6.14 2.25
C LEU A 21 6.76 -5.51 2.22
N THR A 22 5.70 -6.31 2.10
CA THR A 22 4.30 -5.85 1.99
C THR A 22 3.90 -4.94 3.15
N GLU A 23 4.25 -5.30 4.39
CA GLU A 23 3.92 -4.50 5.58
C GLU A 23 4.60 -3.11 5.54
N THR A 24 5.87 -3.10 5.11
CA THR A 24 6.65 -1.86 5.00
C THR A 24 6.06 -0.95 3.93
N LEU A 25 5.64 -1.52 2.79
CA LEU A 25 5.02 -0.77 1.70
C LEU A 25 3.63 -0.26 2.07
N ALA A 26 2.82 -1.05 2.78
CA ALA A 26 1.52 -0.63 3.28
C ALA A 26 1.65 0.60 4.21
N ARG A 27 2.55 0.52 5.19
CA ARG A 27 2.87 1.63 6.09
C ARG A 27 3.37 2.87 5.34
N HIS A 28 4.25 2.67 4.35
CA HIS A 28 4.75 3.77 3.52
C HIS A 28 3.63 4.44 2.72
N ALA A 29 2.77 3.66 2.06
CA ALA A 29 1.65 4.16 1.28
C ALA A 29 0.68 4.96 2.15
N HIS A 30 0.35 4.47 3.35
CA HIS A 30 -0.48 5.20 4.31
C HIS A 30 0.15 6.52 4.72
N ALA A 31 1.45 6.54 5.05
CA ALA A 31 2.15 7.76 5.41
C ALA A 31 2.16 8.80 4.27
N VAL A 32 2.32 8.35 3.02
CA VAL A 32 2.24 9.22 1.83
C VAL A 32 0.83 9.79 1.66
N TRP A 33 -0.22 8.95 1.77
CA TRP A 33 -1.61 9.38 1.73
C TRP A 33 -1.92 10.38 2.83
N GLN A 34 -1.51 10.11 4.07
CA GLN A 34 -1.73 10.96 5.23
C GLN A 34 -1.08 12.33 5.01
N ARG A 35 0.18 12.35 4.56
CA ARG A 35 0.91 13.59 4.24
C ARG A 35 0.18 14.43 3.19
N GLN A 36 -0.29 13.79 2.11
CA GLN A 36 -1.04 14.49 1.06
C GLN A 36 -2.35 15.07 1.60
N ARG A 37 -3.11 14.28 2.37
CA ARG A 37 -4.37 14.73 2.96
C ARG A 37 -4.18 15.91 3.91
N LEU A 38 -3.15 15.87 4.75
CA LEU A 38 -2.79 17.00 5.61
C LEU A 38 -2.44 18.25 4.81
N ALA A 39 -1.66 18.10 3.72
CA ALA A 39 -1.34 19.21 2.82
C ALA A 39 -2.58 19.80 2.12
N ASP A 40 -3.57 18.97 1.82
CA ASP A 40 -4.87 19.37 1.28
C ASP A 40 -5.81 19.98 2.35
N GLY A 41 -5.32 20.18 3.59
CA GLY A 41 -6.07 20.77 4.69
C GLY A 41 -7.05 19.83 5.38
N TRP A 42 -6.92 18.52 5.17
CA TRP A 42 -7.63 17.55 5.99
C TRP A 42 -7.02 17.46 7.38
N ARG A 43 -7.84 17.09 8.35
CA ARG A 43 -7.43 16.86 9.73
C ARG A 43 -8.14 15.65 10.31
N TYR A 44 -7.58 15.09 11.38
CA TYR A 44 -8.23 14.02 12.10
C TYR A 44 -9.63 14.43 12.60
N GLY A 45 -10.57 13.49 12.53
CA GLY A 45 -11.85 13.57 13.21
C GLY A 45 -12.46 12.17 13.37
N PRO A 46 -13.29 11.93 14.40
CA PRO A 46 -13.77 10.59 14.74
C PRO A 46 -14.69 9.96 13.68
N ALA A 47 -15.20 10.77 12.76
CA ALA A 47 -15.96 10.33 11.60
C ALA A 47 -15.55 11.16 10.38
N ARG A 48 -15.78 10.60 9.19
CA ARG A 48 -15.50 11.28 7.94
C ARG A 48 -16.49 12.45 7.74
N ASP A 49 -15.96 13.62 7.44
CA ASP A 49 -16.74 14.83 7.12
C ASP A 49 -16.01 15.61 6.02
N ASP A 50 -16.47 15.47 4.79
CA ASP A 50 -15.80 16.07 3.62
C ASP A 50 -15.95 17.60 3.58
N GLN A 51 -17.03 18.16 4.15
CA GLN A 51 -17.24 19.62 4.21
C GLN A 51 -16.23 20.27 5.16
N ARG A 52 -15.99 19.64 6.31
CA ARG A 52 -15.04 20.10 7.33
C ARG A 52 -13.63 19.54 7.13
N ARG A 53 -13.43 18.69 6.11
CA ARG A 53 -12.20 17.96 5.78
C ARG A 53 -11.69 17.13 6.97
N LEU A 54 -12.56 16.32 7.55
CA LEU A 54 -12.23 15.38 8.63
C LEU A 54 -12.13 13.95 8.09
N HIS A 55 -11.13 13.20 8.52
CA HIS A 55 -11.02 11.77 8.22
C HIS A 55 -10.53 10.98 9.44
N PRO A 56 -11.15 9.84 9.78
CA PRO A 56 -10.78 9.04 10.96
C PRO A 56 -9.41 8.39 10.82
N SER A 57 -9.07 7.95 9.61
CA SER A 57 -7.79 7.27 9.32
C SER A 57 -6.58 8.22 9.30
N LEU A 58 -6.72 9.52 9.60
CA LEU A 58 -5.59 10.46 9.77
C LEU A 58 -4.86 10.27 11.10
N VAL A 59 -4.53 9.03 11.40
CA VAL A 59 -3.76 8.54 12.55
C VAL A 59 -2.53 7.78 12.04
N SER A 60 -1.64 7.36 12.92
CA SER A 60 -0.51 6.52 12.50
C SER A 60 -1.01 5.16 11.98
N TYR A 61 -0.23 4.51 11.11
CA TYR A 61 -0.61 3.22 10.54
C TYR A 61 -0.90 2.15 11.61
N ASP A 62 -0.19 2.18 12.74
CA ASP A 62 -0.40 1.24 13.84
C ASP A 62 -1.72 1.48 14.61
N GLU A 63 -2.31 2.67 14.49
CA GLU A 63 -3.57 3.05 15.11
C GLU A 63 -4.79 2.77 14.22
N LEU A 64 -4.58 2.37 12.96
CA LEU A 64 -5.66 1.95 12.08
C LEU A 64 -6.39 0.72 12.61
N SER A 65 -7.61 0.52 12.14
CA SER A 65 -8.29 -0.77 12.33
C SER A 65 -7.57 -1.87 11.56
N GLU A 66 -7.75 -3.13 11.98
CA GLU A 66 -7.16 -4.27 11.28
C GLU A 66 -7.67 -4.39 9.84
N ASP A 67 -8.93 -4.04 9.60
CA ASP A 67 -9.53 -4.06 8.27
C ASP A 67 -8.89 -3.01 7.34
N GLU A 68 -8.62 -1.80 7.84
CA GLU A 68 -7.92 -0.76 7.09
C GLU A 68 -6.47 -1.17 6.79
N ARG A 69 -5.74 -1.70 7.77
CA ARG A 69 -4.38 -2.23 7.54
C ARG A 69 -4.40 -3.37 6.53
N GLN A 70 -5.38 -4.27 6.61
CA GLN A 70 -5.53 -5.36 5.67
C GLN A 70 -5.79 -4.85 4.24
N TYR A 71 -6.59 -3.80 4.10
CA TYR A 71 -6.80 -3.15 2.81
C TYR A 71 -5.48 -2.62 2.23
N ASP A 72 -4.69 -1.90 3.03
CA ASP A 72 -3.39 -1.37 2.57
C ASP A 72 -2.40 -2.48 2.23
N ARG A 73 -2.35 -3.56 3.04
CA ARG A 73 -1.52 -4.75 2.76
C ARG A 73 -1.94 -5.42 1.46
N ASN A 74 -3.24 -5.58 1.21
CA ASN A 74 -3.74 -6.16 -0.03
C ASN A 74 -3.34 -5.31 -1.24
N ALA A 75 -3.46 -3.98 -1.14
CA ALA A 75 -3.05 -3.08 -2.20
C ALA A 75 -1.54 -3.17 -2.49
N ALA A 76 -0.70 -3.22 -1.44
CA ALA A 76 0.74 -3.41 -1.58
C ALA A 76 1.08 -4.77 -2.19
N LEU A 77 0.42 -5.84 -1.75
CA LEU A 77 0.61 -7.20 -2.24
C LEU A 77 0.27 -7.33 -3.72
N GLU A 78 -0.88 -6.81 -4.14
CA GLU A 78 -1.28 -6.84 -5.56
C GLU A 78 -0.34 -6.00 -6.43
N THR A 79 0.17 -4.89 -5.90
CA THR A 79 1.19 -4.10 -6.60
C THR A 79 2.47 -4.91 -6.83
N LEU A 80 2.96 -5.63 -5.81
CA LEU A 80 4.13 -6.51 -5.95
C LEU A 80 3.87 -7.65 -6.94
N ARG A 81 2.69 -8.28 -6.86
CA ARG A 81 2.32 -9.33 -7.82
C ARG A 81 2.26 -8.81 -9.24
N ALA A 82 1.71 -7.62 -9.46
CA ALA A 82 1.63 -7.01 -10.78
C ALA A 82 3.02 -6.74 -11.36
N ILE A 83 3.96 -6.23 -10.55
CA ILE A 83 5.35 -6.01 -10.97
C ILE A 83 5.99 -7.32 -11.45
N VAL A 84 5.81 -8.42 -10.70
CA VAL A 84 6.34 -9.74 -11.08
C VAL A 84 5.63 -10.32 -12.30
N ALA A 85 4.30 -10.19 -12.40
CA ALA A 85 3.52 -10.60 -13.57
C ALA A 85 3.99 -9.90 -14.86
N LEU A 86 4.42 -8.64 -14.74
CA LEU A 86 4.96 -7.83 -15.84
C LEU A 86 6.42 -8.19 -16.18
N GLY A 87 7.02 -9.17 -15.52
CA GLY A 87 8.35 -9.69 -15.82
C GLY A 87 9.51 -9.01 -15.10
N TYR A 88 9.23 -8.10 -14.15
CA TYR A 88 10.26 -7.45 -13.35
C TYR A 88 10.69 -8.31 -12.15
N ARG A 89 11.93 -8.08 -11.69
CA ARG A 89 12.48 -8.70 -10.48
C ARG A 89 12.83 -7.62 -9.47
N ILE A 90 12.43 -7.84 -8.22
CA ILE A 90 12.81 -6.99 -7.08
C ILE A 90 13.81 -7.80 -6.25
N LEU A 91 15.02 -7.28 -6.11
CA LEU A 91 16.09 -7.90 -5.34
C LEU A 91 16.46 -6.98 -4.18
N PRO A 92 16.57 -7.47 -2.93
CA PRO A 92 17.13 -6.66 -1.86
C PRO A 92 18.61 -6.37 -2.14
N PRO A 93 19.19 -5.31 -1.57
CA PRO A 93 20.54 -4.86 -1.87
C PRO A 93 21.61 -5.96 -1.75
N ASP A 94 21.45 -6.88 -0.80
CA ASP A 94 22.40 -7.97 -0.54
C ASP A 94 22.25 -9.16 -1.49
N SER A 95 21.16 -9.26 -2.27
CA SER A 95 20.95 -10.31 -3.27
C SER A 95 21.57 -10.00 -4.65
N ALA A 96 22.16 -8.82 -4.83
CA ALA A 96 22.91 -8.47 -6.03
C ALA A 96 24.36 -9.01 -6.01
N ALA A 97 24.74 -9.73 -4.96
CA ALA A 97 26.10 -10.22 -4.73
C ALA A 97 26.16 -11.76 -4.62
N GLU A 98 25.76 -12.48 -5.67
CA GLU A 98 26.37 -13.78 -5.98
C GLU A 98 26.61 -13.89 -7.50
N PRO A 99 27.85 -14.16 -7.94
CA PRO A 99 28.19 -14.37 -9.35
C PRO A 99 27.73 -15.74 -9.90
#